data_AF-A0A4U0VVS3-F1
#
_entry.id   AF-A0A4U0VVS3-F1
#
_cell.length_a   1.000
_cell.length_b   1.000
_cell.length_c   1.000
_cell.angle_alpha   90.00
_cell.angle_beta   90.00
_cell.angle_gamma   90.00
#
_symmetry.space_group_name_H-M   'P 1'
#
loop_
_entity.id
_entity.type
_entity.pdbx_description
1 polymer ?
#
loop_
_entity_poly.entity_id
_entity_poly.type
_entity_poly.pdbx_seq_one_letter_code
_entity_poly.pdbx_strand_id
1 'polypeptide(L)'
;MDPSTLKTEDAPYTRYYCEENVYKLLEAALAQIRAAPATPAPRQLFALFVSNPERRVLLFHQAASRVGPDMDNYVVWDYHVVAVSLDYGSDGIRRAVVLDRDSLLGFPVSLDAYLQSAFRPDLFSDGYLDPSLQSMFRVVPAGDFLRNFASDRSHMLVGATSSVNTTSTRATTPEGQEHGSTACPVAKDSTAVYLQPPPPYPPICGSNARSLGHTHNLFTHWLEMRGTDATAGEGFGKVLGSVEDLRAYFAQAMQSVV
;
A
#
# COMPACT_ATOMS: atom_id res chain seq x y z
N MET A 1 -5.35 2.94 -26.04
CA MET A 1 -6.31 3.18 -24.95
C MET A 1 -5.79 4.34 -24.14
N ASP A 2 -6.67 5.28 -23.78
CA ASP A 2 -6.35 6.41 -22.91
C ASP A 2 -5.98 5.86 -21.51
N PRO A 3 -4.90 6.33 -20.84
CA PRO A 3 -4.55 5.96 -19.47
C PRO A 3 -5.73 6.07 -18.45
N SER A 4 -6.82 6.76 -18.81
CA SER A 4 -8.07 6.89 -18.05
C SER A 4 -8.92 5.62 -17.84
N THR A 5 -8.62 4.46 -18.46
CA THR A 5 -9.58 3.32 -18.44
C THR A 5 -9.24 2.15 -17.49
N LEU A 6 -8.54 2.35 -16.36
CA LEU A 6 -8.75 1.40 -15.25
C LEU A 6 -10.06 1.81 -14.58
N LYS A 7 -11.08 0.94 -14.67
CA LYS A 7 -12.29 1.11 -13.87
C LYS A 7 -11.97 0.75 -12.43
N THR A 8 -11.38 1.71 -11.73
CA THR A 8 -10.91 1.59 -10.35
C THR A 8 -11.98 2.00 -9.35
N GLU A 9 -13.01 2.70 -9.83
CA GLU A 9 -14.09 3.27 -9.03
C GLU A 9 -14.96 2.19 -8.38
N ASP A 10 -15.02 0.99 -8.98
CA ASP A 10 -15.78 -0.15 -8.45
C ASP A 10 -15.04 -0.88 -7.31
N ALA A 11 -13.76 -0.59 -7.07
CA ALA A 11 -13.03 -1.22 -5.98
C ALA A 11 -13.55 -0.69 -4.64
N PRO A 12 -13.84 -1.55 -3.64
CA PRO A 12 -14.32 -1.10 -2.34
C PRO A 12 -13.32 -0.15 -1.68
N TYR A 13 -13.85 0.81 -0.91
CA TYR A 13 -13.07 1.78 -0.14
C TYR A 13 -13.57 1.80 1.31
N THR A 14 -12.64 1.84 2.26
CA THR A 14 -12.92 2.04 3.68
C THR A 14 -11.85 2.96 4.26
N ARG A 15 -12.24 4.10 4.83
CA ARG A 15 -11.30 5.05 5.43
C ARG A 15 -10.46 4.38 6.52
N TYR A 16 -9.17 4.70 6.60
CA TYR A 16 -8.21 4.14 7.56
C TYR A 16 -7.79 2.67 7.33
N TYR A 17 -8.14 2.10 6.18
CA TYR A 17 -7.67 0.78 5.74
C TYR A 17 -7.00 0.91 4.36
N CYS A 18 -6.05 1.85 4.23
CA CYS A 18 -5.42 2.18 2.94
C CYS A 18 -4.68 0.98 2.33
N GLU A 19 -4.11 0.10 3.15
CA GLU A 19 -3.50 -1.16 2.75
C GLU A 19 -4.49 -2.11 2.07
N GLU A 20 -5.72 -2.21 2.59
CA GLU A 20 -6.76 -3.03 1.97
C GLU A 20 -7.39 -2.34 0.75
N ASN A 21 -7.55 -1.02 0.81
CA ASN A 21 -8.06 -0.21 -0.30
C ASN A 21 -7.15 -0.35 -1.53
N VAL A 22 -5.84 -0.28 -1.34
CA VAL A 22 -4.85 -0.48 -2.41
C VAL A 22 -4.82 -1.93 -2.86
N TYR A 23 -4.93 -2.90 -1.95
CA TYR A 23 -5.02 -4.31 -2.33
C TYR A 23 -6.19 -4.55 -3.29
N LYS A 24 -7.38 -4.08 -2.94
CA LYS A 24 -8.59 -4.28 -3.75
C LYS A 24 -8.56 -3.51 -5.06
N LEU A 25 -7.98 -2.32 -5.06
CA LEU A 25 -7.72 -1.54 -6.26
C LEU A 25 -6.81 -2.32 -7.24
N LEU A 26 -5.70 -2.86 -6.74
CA LEU A 26 -4.72 -3.61 -7.54
C LEU A 26 -5.27 -4.97 -8.00
N GLU A 27 -6.06 -5.65 -7.17
CA GLU A 27 -6.76 -6.90 -7.53
C GLU A 27 -7.69 -6.67 -8.72
N ALA A 28 -8.54 -5.63 -8.66
CA ALA A 28 -9.45 -5.27 -9.75
C ALA A 28 -8.69 -4.85 -11.01
N ALA A 29 -7.66 -4.02 -10.87
CA ALA A 29 -6.87 -3.54 -12.01
C ALA A 29 -6.12 -4.68 -12.73
N LEU A 30 -5.51 -5.61 -11.99
CA LEU A 30 -4.85 -6.78 -12.58
C LEU A 30 -5.84 -7.73 -13.26
N ALA A 31 -7.04 -7.90 -12.70
CA ALA A 31 -8.09 -8.69 -13.35
C ALA A 31 -8.50 -8.07 -14.70
N GLN A 32 -8.67 -6.75 -14.77
CA GLN A 32 -8.97 -6.03 -16.02
C GLN A 32 -7.85 -6.18 -17.05
N ILE A 33 -6.58 -6.05 -16.63
CA ILE A 33 -5.41 -6.23 -17.51
C ILE A 33 -5.37 -7.65 -18.08
N ARG A 34 -5.65 -8.68 -17.26
CA ARG A 34 -5.67 -10.08 -17.71
C ARG A 34 -6.81 -10.41 -18.67
N ALA A 35 -7.95 -9.73 -18.52
CA ALA A 35 -9.11 -9.92 -19.39
C ALA A 35 -8.98 -9.17 -20.73
N ALA A 36 -8.10 -8.17 -20.81
CA ALA A 36 -7.85 -7.41 -22.03
C ALA A 36 -6.99 -8.21 -23.03
N PRO A 37 -7.08 -7.91 -24.35
CA PRO A 37 -6.17 -8.47 -25.34
C PRO A 37 -4.72 -8.18 -24.98
N ALA A 38 -3.82 -9.13 -25.22
CA ALA A 38 -2.40 -8.98 -24.93
C ALA A 38 -1.83 -7.73 -25.63
N THR A 39 -1.21 -6.85 -24.85
CA THR A 39 -0.52 -5.67 -25.35
C THR A 39 0.99 -5.91 -25.33
N PRO A 40 1.76 -5.40 -26.32
CA PRO A 40 3.21 -5.53 -26.36
C PRO A 40 3.92 -4.92 -25.15
N ALA A 41 3.29 -3.92 -24.53
CA ALA A 41 3.82 -3.26 -23.35
C ALA A 41 2.74 -3.26 -22.25
N PRO A 42 2.75 -4.24 -21.33
CA PRO A 42 1.73 -4.34 -20.31
C PRO A 42 1.92 -3.25 -19.25
N ARG A 43 0.78 -2.73 -18.77
CA ARG A 43 0.68 -1.91 -17.57
C ARG A 43 1.37 -2.60 -16.40
N GLN A 44 2.25 -1.88 -15.70
CA GLN A 44 2.86 -2.39 -14.46
C GLN A 44 2.26 -1.67 -13.27
N LEU A 45 1.94 -2.42 -12.24
CA LEU A 45 1.26 -1.92 -11.05
C LEU A 45 2.08 -2.21 -9.81
N PHE A 46 2.08 -1.26 -8.88
CA PHE A 46 2.83 -1.33 -7.63
C PHE A 46 1.95 -0.89 -6.46
N ALA A 47 2.15 -1.52 -5.31
CA ALA A 47 1.78 -0.95 -4.02
C ALA A 47 2.97 -0.15 -3.49
N LEU A 48 2.72 1.06 -3.03
CA LEU A 48 3.69 1.96 -2.42
C LEU A 48 3.30 2.17 -0.96
N PHE A 49 4.03 1.53 -0.06
CA PHE A 49 3.90 1.77 1.37
C PHE A 49 4.75 2.98 1.76
N VAL A 50 4.17 3.84 2.58
CA VAL A 50 4.76 5.09 3.06
C VAL A 50 4.76 5.05 4.58
N SER A 51 5.94 5.12 5.18
CA SER A 51 6.12 5.17 6.63
C SER A 51 7.57 5.58 6.92
N ASN A 52 8.00 5.52 8.17
CA ASN A 52 9.39 5.69 8.58
C ASN A 52 9.63 4.88 9.88
N PRO A 53 10.88 4.76 10.37
CA PRO A 53 11.17 3.97 11.56
C PRO A 53 10.38 4.40 12.82
N GLU A 54 10.00 5.68 12.88
CA GLU A 54 9.23 6.30 13.96
C GLU A 54 7.71 6.12 13.80
N ARG A 55 7.26 5.61 12.65
CA ARG A 55 5.85 5.52 12.24
C ARG A 55 5.12 6.85 12.45
N ARG A 56 5.70 7.91 11.90
CA ARG A 56 5.19 9.27 11.92
C ARG A 56 5.60 9.96 10.63
N VAL A 57 4.78 9.91 9.60
CA VAL A 57 5.05 10.54 8.30
C VAL A 57 4.05 11.65 8.02
N LEU A 58 4.55 12.83 7.64
CA LEU A 58 3.71 13.97 7.30
C LEU A 58 3.39 13.97 5.81
N LEU A 59 2.10 13.96 5.47
CA LEU A 59 1.59 14.07 4.11
C LEU A 59 0.62 15.26 4.01
N PHE A 60 0.80 16.09 3.00
CA PHE A 60 -0.09 17.19 2.65
C PHE A 60 -1.21 16.74 1.70
N HIS A 61 -2.25 17.57 1.59
CA HIS A 61 -3.40 17.39 0.71
C HIS A 61 -4.13 16.06 0.95
N GLN A 62 -4.47 15.78 2.21
CA GLN A 62 -5.13 14.53 2.61
C GLN A 62 -6.57 14.79 3.07
N ALA A 63 -7.53 14.00 2.57
CA ALA A 63 -8.95 14.13 2.87
C ALA A 63 -9.30 13.83 4.34
N ALA A 64 -8.41 13.16 5.07
CA ALA A 64 -8.54 12.89 6.50
C ALA A 64 -8.00 14.03 7.39
N SER A 65 -7.48 15.11 6.80
CA SER A 65 -6.97 16.27 7.51
C SER A 65 -7.99 16.85 8.49
N ARG A 66 -7.50 17.22 9.68
CA ARG A 66 -8.25 17.97 10.68
C ARG A 66 -7.94 19.48 10.64
N VAL A 67 -6.95 19.88 9.85
CA VAL A 67 -6.62 21.27 9.56
C VAL A 67 -7.11 21.64 8.16
N GLY A 68 -7.33 22.94 7.93
CA GLY A 68 -7.89 23.43 6.68
C GLY A 68 -6.86 23.62 5.55
N PRO A 69 -7.32 24.18 4.41
CA PRO A 69 -6.47 24.49 3.25
C PRO A 69 -5.39 25.52 3.52
N ASP A 70 -5.54 26.34 4.57
CA ASP A 70 -4.52 27.29 5.05
C ASP A 70 -3.24 26.61 5.53
N MET A 71 -3.37 25.35 5.97
CA MET A 71 -2.26 24.48 6.36
C MET A 71 -2.09 23.31 5.37
N ASP A 72 -2.51 23.50 4.11
CA ASP A 72 -2.42 22.51 3.03
C ASP A 72 -3.05 21.14 3.36
N ASN A 73 -3.99 21.08 4.30
CA ASN A 73 -4.68 19.86 4.72
C ASN A 73 -3.71 18.71 5.07
N TYR A 74 -2.69 18.95 5.90
CA TYR A 74 -1.74 17.91 6.27
C TYR A 74 -2.29 16.90 7.28
N VAL A 75 -1.75 15.69 7.23
CA VAL A 75 -1.94 14.62 8.23
C VAL A 75 -0.59 14.04 8.60
N VAL A 76 -0.40 13.72 9.89
CA VAL A 76 0.70 12.86 10.34
C VAL A 76 0.16 11.44 10.50
N TRP A 77 0.54 10.57 9.58
CA TRP A 77 0.16 9.17 9.56
C TRP A 77 1.19 8.30 10.27
N ASP A 78 0.75 7.17 10.82
CA ASP A 78 1.66 6.09 11.19
C ASP A 78 2.20 5.35 9.95
N TYR A 79 1.31 5.12 8.98
CA TYR A 79 1.66 4.75 7.63
C TYR A 79 0.54 5.16 6.65
N HIS A 80 0.87 5.19 5.36
CA HIS A 80 -0.11 5.29 4.28
C HIS A 80 0.26 4.31 3.16
N VAL A 81 -0.72 3.91 2.34
CA VAL A 81 -0.49 3.05 1.19
C VAL A 81 -1.21 3.63 -0.01
N VAL A 82 -0.48 3.75 -1.12
CA VAL A 82 -1.03 4.19 -2.41
C VAL A 82 -0.67 3.18 -3.50
N ALA A 83 -1.38 3.19 -4.63
CA ALA A 83 -0.96 2.43 -5.80
C ALA A 83 -0.21 3.33 -6.79
N VAL A 84 0.75 2.75 -7.51
CA VAL A 84 1.42 3.40 -8.65
C VAL A 84 1.20 2.56 -9.90
N SER A 85 0.81 3.21 -10.98
CA SER A 85 0.67 2.60 -12.31
C SER A 85 1.71 3.16 -13.27
N LEU A 86 2.41 2.26 -13.97
CA LEU A 86 3.28 2.60 -15.09
C LEU A 86 2.64 2.18 -16.40
N ASP A 87 2.30 3.18 -17.23
CA ASP A 87 1.49 3.00 -18.42
C ASP A 87 2.01 3.75 -19.62
N TYR A 88 1.70 3.25 -20.80
CA TYR A 88 1.90 3.97 -22.05
C TYR A 88 0.67 4.84 -22.34
N GLY A 89 0.92 6.14 -22.54
CA GLY A 89 -0.10 7.01 -23.08
C GLY A 89 -0.41 6.71 -24.54
N SER A 90 -1.45 7.36 -25.07
CA SER A 90 -1.80 7.31 -26.49
C SER A 90 -0.68 7.80 -27.41
N ASP A 91 0.23 8.63 -26.89
CA ASP A 91 1.42 9.14 -27.55
C ASP A 91 2.63 8.19 -27.47
N GLY A 92 2.46 6.99 -26.90
CA GLY A 92 3.53 6.02 -26.73
C GLY A 92 4.56 6.39 -25.66
N ILE A 93 4.33 7.46 -24.90
CA ILE A 93 5.20 7.86 -23.80
C ILE A 93 4.76 7.13 -22.54
N ARG A 94 5.72 6.48 -21.89
CA ARG A 94 5.49 5.82 -20.61
C ARG A 94 5.40 6.85 -19.49
N ARG A 95 4.41 6.71 -18.63
CA ARG A 95 4.10 7.63 -17.52
C ARG A 95 3.89 6.84 -16.24
N ALA A 96 4.28 7.46 -15.13
CA ALA A 96 3.95 7.01 -13.79
C ALA A 96 2.84 7.87 -13.21
N VAL A 97 1.78 7.24 -12.70
CA VAL A 97 0.68 7.91 -12.00
C VAL A 97 0.42 7.26 -10.65
N VAL A 98 0.10 8.10 -9.66
CA VAL A 98 -0.31 7.69 -8.32
C VAL A 98 -1.83 7.62 -8.26
N LEU A 99 -2.32 6.55 -7.64
CA LEU A 99 -3.72 6.27 -7.37
C LEU A 99 -3.91 6.28 -5.85
N ASP A 100 -4.20 7.47 -5.31
CA ASP A 100 -4.51 7.67 -3.89
C ASP A 100 -5.92 8.22 -3.73
N ARG A 101 -6.83 7.40 -3.17
CA ARG A 101 -8.23 7.81 -2.93
C ARG A 101 -8.39 8.67 -1.68
N ASP A 102 -7.34 8.81 -0.88
CA ASP A 102 -7.30 9.68 0.30
C ASP A 102 -6.71 11.07 -0.04
N SER A 103 -6.24 11.30 -1.27
CA SER A 103 -5.65 12.57 -1.71
C SER A 103 -6.68 13.60 -2.16
N LEU A 104 -6.39 14.88 -1.90
CA LEU A 104 -7.09 16.04 -2.43
C LEU A 104 -6.49 16.58 -3.74
N LEU A 105 -5.39 15.97 -4.24
CA LEU A 105 -4.71 16.38 -5.47
C LEU A 105 -5.41 15.90 -6.75
N GLY A 106 -6.47 15.11 -6.62
CA GLY A 106 -7.16 14.43 -7.71
C GLY A 106 -6.84 12.94 -7.77
N PHE A 107 -7.42 12.26 -8.75
CA PHE A 107 -7.24 10.82 -8.95
C PHE A 107 -7.50 10.47 -10.43
N PRO A 108 -6.53 9.96 -11.20
CA PRO A 108 -5.10 9.79 -10.86
C PRO A 108 -4.32 11.12 -10.85
N VAL A 109 -3.10 11.10 -10.29
CA VAL A 109 -2.15 12.24 -10.32
C VAL A 109 -0.81 11.76 -10.90
N SER A 110 -0.09 12.60 -11.65
CA SER A 110 1.27 12.24 -12.10
C SER A 110 2.18 12.01 -10.90
N LEU A 111 3.10 11.04 -11.01
CA LEU A 111 4.01 10.72 -9.91
C LEU A 111 4.75 11.97 -9.41
N ASP A 112 5.35 12.75 -10.31
CA ASP A 112 6.12 13.93 -9.91
C ASP A 112 5.26 14.99 -9.20
N ALA A 113 4.04 15.26 -9.66
CA ALA A 113 3.15 16.21 -9.00
C ALA A 113 2.71 15.70 -7.63
N TYR A 114 2.37 14.42 -7.51
CA TYR A 114 2.04 13.81 -6.23
C TYR A 114 3.22 13.88 -5.26
N LEU A 115 4.42 13.52 -5.71
CA LEU A 115 5.61 13.52 -4.88
C LEU A 115 5.97 14.92 -4.36
N GLN A 116 5.89 15.94 -5.23
CA GLN A 116 6.17 17.31 -4.84
C GLN A 116 5.12 17.86 -3.88
N SER A 117 3.84 17.69 -4.19
CA SER A 117 2.77 18.30 -3.41
C SER A 117 2.46 17.56 -2.12
N ALA A 118 2.42 16.23 -2.12
CA ALA A 118 2.05 15.46 -0.93
C ALA A 118 3.19 15.36 0.09
N PHE A 119 4.46 15.24 -0.36
CA PHE A 119 5.59 15.04 0.57
C PHE A 119 6.42 16.30 0.82
N ARG A 120 6.27 17.35 0.00
CA ARG A 120 6.97 18.65 0.16
C ARG A 120 8.45 18.50 0.56
N PRO A 121 9.28 17.79 -0.22
CA PRO A 121 10.70 17.57 0.14
C PRO A 121 11.46 18.89 0.33
N ASP A 122 11.03 19.96 -0.33
CA ASP A 122 11.53 21.33 -0.17
C ASP A 122 11.47 21.82 1.29
N LEU A 123 10.36 21.56 2.00
CA LEU A 123 10.20 22.04 3.37
C LEU A 123 11.11 21.30 4.37
N PHE A 124 11.49 20.06 4.06
CA PHE A 124 12.47 19.31 4.84
C PHE A 124 13.91 19.77 4.53
N SER A 125 14.26 19.93 3.25
CA SER A 125 15.59 20.39 2.85
C SER A 125 15.91 21.79 3.36
N ASP A 126 14.90 22.66 3.42
CA ASP A 126 15.04 24.04 3.88
C ASP A 126 14.98 24.15 5.42
N GLY A 127 14.72 23.05 6.14
CA GLY A 127 14.71 23.01 7.60
C GLY A 127 13.44 23.56 8.26
N TYR A 128 12.34 23.71 7.52
CA TYR A 128 11.05 24.14 8.07
C TYR A 128 10.30 23.02 8.79
N LEU A 129 10.53 21.77 8.40
CA LEU A 129 9.90 20.58 9.00
C LEU A 129 10.91 19.70 9.72
N ASP A 130 10.44 19.03 10.78
CA ASP A 130 11.22 18.05 11.54
C ASP A 130 11.58 16.84 10.65
N PRO A 131 12.87 16.52 10.44
CA PRO A 131 13.30 15.38 9.62
C PRO A 131 12.73 14.02 10.08
N SER A 132 12.34 13.88 11.35
CA SER A 132 11.69 12.66 11.86
C SER A 132 10.28 12.43 11.30
N LEU A 133 9.71 13.42 10.60
CA LEU A 133 8.42 13.30 9.90
C LEU A 133 8.59 12.95 8.41
N GLN A 134 9.83 12.83 7.93
CA GLN A 134 10.10 12.56 6.53
C GLN A 134 9.71 11.12 6.17
N SER A 135 9.11 10.97 4.99
CA SER A 135 8.63 9.68 4.49
C SER A 135 9.75 8.84 3.89
N MET A 136 9.75 7.55 4.22
CA MET A 136 10.42 6.50 3.45
C MET A 136 9.36 5.69 2.68
N PHE A 137 9.83 4.94 1.69
CA PHE A 137 8.95 4.27 0.74
C PHE A 137 9.34 2.81 0.56
N ARG A 138 8.37 1.90 0.59
CA ARG A 138 8.55 0.53 0.11
C ARG A 138 7.74 0.32 -1.17
N VAL A 139 8.43 0.12 -2.27
CA VAL A 139 7.83 -0.13 -3.59
C VAL A 139 7.73 -1.63 -3.83
N VAL A 140 6.51 -2.14 -4.01
CA VAL A 140 6.23 -3.56 -4.19
C VAL A 140 5.47 -3.80 -5.49
N PRO A 141 5.91 -4.71 -6.38
CA PRO A 141 5.08 -5.17 -7.49
C PRO A 141 3.72 -5.70 -7.01
N ALA A 142 2.63 -5.29 -7.66
CA ALA A 142 1.27 -5.62 -7.23
C ALA A 142 1.05 -7.13 -7.08
N GLY A 143 1.63 -7.95 -7.96
CA GLY A 143 1.54 -9.41 -7.85
C GLY A 143 2.11 -9.96 -6.55
N ASP A 144 3.22 -9.40 -6.06
CA ASP A 144 3.84 -9.83 -4.81
C ASP A 144 3.02 -9.37 -3.61
N PHE A 145 2.48 -8.16 -3.67
CA PHE A 145 1.56 -7.67 -2.64
C PHE A 145 0.32 -8.57 -2.52
N LEU A 146 -0.36 -8.86 -3.63
CA LEU A 146 -1.58 -9.68 -3.62
C LEU A 146 -1.35 -11.12 -3.14
N ARG A 147 -0.20 -11.73 -3.46
CA ARG A 147 0.07 -13.12 -3.05
C ARG A 147 0.51 -13.23 -1.59
N ASN A 148 1.22 -12.24 -1.07
CA ASN A 148 1.94 -12.38 0.20
C ASN A 148 1.38 -11.51 1.36
N PHE A 149 0.49 -10.56 1.08
CA PHE A 149 -0.10 -9.74 2.14
C PHE A 149 -1.16 -10.49 2.95
N ALA A 150 -1.14 -10.30 4.27
CA ALA A 150 -2.21 -10.72 5.16
C ALA A 150 -2.45 -9.66 6.25
N SER A 151 -3.73 -9.38 6.51
CA SER A 151 -4.19 -8.55 7.61
C SER A 151 -5.43 -9.19 8.20
N ASP A 152 -5.38 -9.50 9.49
CA ASP A 152 -6.53 -9.90 10.32
C ASP A 152 -7.23 -8.68 10.95
N ARG A 153 -6.77 -7.46 10.65
CA ARG A 153 -7.25 -6.18 11.18
C ARG A 153 -7.11 -6.01 12.69
N SER A 154 -6.37 -6.89 13.37
CA SER A 154 -6.15 -6.82 14.82
C SER A 154 -5.57 -5.47 15.28
N HIS A 155 -4.75 -4.84 14.43
CA HIS A 155 -4.16 -3.52 14.68
C HIS A 155 -5.19 -2.37 14.76
N MET A 156 -6.40 -2.58 14.25
CA MET A 156 -7.49 -1.62 14.29
C MET A 156 -8.46 -1.87 15.45
N LEU A 157 -8.20 -2.84 16.33
CA LEU A 157 -9.03 -3.10 17.51
C LEU A 157 -8.77 -2.06 18.61
N VAL A 158 -9.84 -1.65 19.30
CA VAL A 158 -9.74 -0.82 20.51
C VAL A 158 -9.02 -1.63 21.59
N GLY A 159 -7.95 -1.06 22.14
CA GLY A 159 -7.13 -1.75 23.14
C GLY A 159 -6.06 -2.66 22.54
N ALA A 160 -5.84 -2.63 21.21
CA ALA A 160 -4.61 -3.12 20.61
C ALA A 160 -3.44 -2.29 21.17
N THR A 161 -2.81 -2.78 22.24
CA THR A 161 -1.53 -2.24 22.68
C THR A 161 -0.54 -2.45 21.54
N SER A 162 0.31 -1.46 21.27
CA SER A 162 1.47 -1.56 20.37
C SER A 162 2.48 -2.57 20.93
N SER A 163 2.09 -3.84 21.04
CA SER A 163 2.91 -4.93 21.53
C SER A 163 3.29 -5.79 20.34
N VAL A 164 4.48 -5.51 19.81
CA VAL A 164 5.31 -6.53 19.18
C VAL A 164 5.48 -7.63 20.22
N ASN A 165 4.90 -8.81 19.99
CA ASN A 165 5.54 -10.05 20.39
C ASN A 165 5.02 -11.26 19.62
N THR A 166 6.02 -12.03 19.24
CA THR A 166 6.05 -13.18 18.34
C THR A 166 5.41 -14.42 18.95
N THR A 167 4.96 -15.33 18.06
CA THR A 167 4.70 -16.77 18.28
C THR A 167 3.52 -17.15 19.17
N SER A 168 2.47 -17.70 18.54
CA SER A 168 1.63 -18.72 19.16
C SER A 168 1.70 -19.99 18.33
N THR A 169 2.36 -20.98 18.91
CA THR A 169 2.62 -22.34 18.40
C THR A 169 1.35 -23.18 18.29
N ARG A 170 1.13 -23.73 17.08
CA ARG A 170 0.73 -25.10 16.72
C ARG A 170 -0.38 -25.80 17.56
N ALA A 171 -1.48 -26.11 16.88
CA ALA A 171 -2.31 -27.29 17.17
C ALA A 171 -2.43 -28.15 15.90
N THR A 172 -2.20 -29.45 16.07
CA THR A 172 -2.20 -30.51 15.06
C THR A 172 -3.59 -30.93 14.58
N THR A 173 -3.61 -31.43 13.34
CA THR A 173 -4.64 -31.93 12.40
C THR A 173 -5.68 -32.94 12.94
N PRO A 174 -6.82 -33.19 12.25
CA PRO A 174 -6.84 -34.09 11.07
C PRO A 174 -7.75 -33.67 9.87
N GLU A 175 -7.50 -34.39 8.78
CA GLU A 175 -7.98 -34.25 7.39
C GLU A 175 -9.50 -34.29 7.19
N GLY A 176 -9.98 -33.60 6.13
CA GLY A 176 -11.34 -33.72 5.60
C GLY A 176 -11.68 -32.68 4.52
N GLN A 177 -11.81 -33.15 3.28
CA GLN A 177 -12.40 -32.60 2.04
C GLN A 177 -12.96 -31.16 1.94
N GLU A 178 -12.43 -30.44 0.93
CA GLU A 178 -13.03 -29.51 -0.06
C GLU A 178 -14.11 -28.48 0.34
N HIS A 179 -13.78 -27.18 0.22
CA HIS A 179 -14.30 -26.26 -0.81
C HIS A 179 -13.58 -24.89 -0.70
N GLY A 180 -13.18 -24.33 -1.85
CA GLY A 180 -12.35 -23.12 -1.93
C GLY A 180 -12.99 -21.89 -1.28
N SER A 181 -12.47 -21.50 -0.12
CA SER A 181 -12.77 -20.21 0.52
C SER A 181 -11.53 -19.34 0.51
N THR A 182 -11.64 -18.12 -0.01
CA THR A 182 -10.57 -17.11 -0.12
C THR A 182 -10.39 -16.30 1.16
N ALA A 183 -11.07 -16.61 2.26
CA ALA A 183 -10.99 -15.86 3.51
C ALA A 183 -9.94 -16.42 4.48
N CYS A 184 -9.33 -15.53 5.27
CA CYS A 184 -8.59 -15.91 6.46
C CYS A 184 -9.52 -16.63 7.47
N PRO A 185 -9.11 -17.71 8.14
CA PRO A 185 -9.87 -18.23 9.28
C PRO A 185 -9.83 -17.20 10.40
N VAL A 186 -10.98 -16.58 10.68
CA VAL A 186 -11.15 -15.64 11.79
C VAL A 186 -12.13 -16.26 12.77
N ALA A 187 -11.76 -16.31 14.05
CA ALA A 187 -12.72 -16.56 15.12
C ALA A 187 -13.74 -15.41 15.09
N LYS A 188 -15.00 -15.70 14.76
CA LYS A 188 -16.09 -14.73 14.84
C LYS A 188 -16.32 -14.37 16.31
N ASP A 189 -15.56 -13.42 16.83
CA ASP A 189 -15.84 -12.84 18.12
C ASP A 189 -16.78 -11.64 17.91
N SER A 190 -18.05 -11.83 18.26
CA SER A 190 -19.11 -10.81 18.12
C SER A 190 -18.95 -9.61 19.06
N THR A 191 -17.81 -9.49 19.74
CA THR A 191 -17.48 -8.45 20.74
C THR A 191 -16.37 -7.50 20.30
N ALA A 192 -15.76 -7.70 19.12
CA ALA A 192 -14.66 -6.88 18.63
C ALA A 192 -15.09 -5.42 18.37
N VAL A 193 -14.49 -4.48 19.12
CA VAL A 193 -14.67 -3.03 18.90
C VAL A 193 -13.47 -2.51 18.11
N TYR A 194 -13.72 -1.87 16.97
CA TYR A 194 -12.69 -1.29 16.11
C TYR A 194 -12.56 0.22 16.31
N LEU A 195 -11.35 0.76 16.15
CA LEU A 195 -11.06 2.19 16.12
C LEU A 195 -11.85 2.90 15.01
N GLN A 196 -12.03 2.23 13.87
CA GLN A 196 -12.81 2.68 12.72
C GLN A 196 -13.54 1.48 12.10
N PRO A 197 -14.76 1.66 11.55
CA PRO A 197 -15.54 0.56 10.97
C PRO A 197 -14.72 -0.25 9.95
N PRO A 198 -14.59 -1.58 10.10
CA PRO A 198 -13.79 -2.38 9.21
C PRO A 198 -14.47 -2.57 7.85
N PRO A 199 -13.71 -2.91 6.79
CA PRO A 199 -14.29 -3.22 5.50
C PRO A 199 -15.30 -4.38 5.58
N PRO A 200 -16.38 -4.37 4.76
CA PRO A 200 -17.50 -5.31 4.88
C PRO A 200 -17.19 -6.72 4.36
N TYR A 201 -16.02 -6.93 3.76
CA TYR A 201 -15.56 -8.22 3.27
C TYR A 201 -14.59 -8.88 4.28
N PRO A 202 -14.38 -10.22 4.21
CA PRO A 202 -13.49 -10.93 5.12
C PRO A 202 -12.05 -10.40 5.10
N PRO A 203 -11.28 -10.54 6.19
CA PRO A 203 -9.89 -10.09 6.22
C PRO A 203 -9.03 -10.73 5.12
N ILE A 204 -8.08 -9.95 4.61
CA ILE A 204 -7.29 -10.30 3.44
C ILE A 204 -6.17 -11.27 3.82
N CYS A 205 -6.00 -12.32 3.03
CA CYS A 205 -4.90 -13.26 3.14
C CYS A 205 -4.56 -13.84 1.77
N GLY A 206 -3.48 -13.33 1.19
CA GLY A 206 -2.95 -13.78 -0.09
C GLY A 206 -2.57 -15.26 -0.08
N SER A 207 -2.52 -15.86 -1.27
CA SER A 207 -2.30 -17.31 -1.43
C SER A 207 -1.03 -17.82 -0.74
N ASN A 208 0.08 -17.08 -0.87
CA ASN A 208 1.36 -17.44 -0.26
C ASN A 208 1.36 -17.17 1.24
N ALA A 209 0.76 -16.05 1.67
CA ALA A 209 0.60 -15.75 3.09
C ALA A 209 -0.13 -16.89 3.81
N ARG A 210 -1.21 -17.38 3.18
CA ARG A 210 -1.99 -18.51 3.68
C ARG A 210 -1.21 -19.81 3.71
N SER A 211 -0.46 -20.14 2.66
CA SER A 211 0.33 -21.37 2.63
C SER A 211 1.40 -21.39 3.72
N LEU A 212 1.86 -20.21 4.15
CA LEU A 212 2.81 -20.03 5.24
C LEU A 212 2.14 -19.87 6.62
N GLY A 213 0.80 -19.89 6.70
CA GLY A 213 0.05 -19.72 7.95
C GLY A 213 0.02 -18.29 8.50
N HIS A 214 0.34 -17.28 7.68
CA HIS A 214 0.26 -15.87 8.10
C HIS A 214 -1.19 -15.37 8.11
N THR A 215 -1.65 -14.89 9.26
CA THR A 215 -2.93 -14.17 9.40
C THR A 215 -2.76 -12.66 9.41
N HIS A 216 -1.58 -12.18 9.83
CA HIS A 216 -1.23 -10.77 9.89
C HIS A 216 0.27 -10.62 9.63
N ASN A 217 0.65 -9.72 8.71
CA ASN A 217 2.05 -9.42 8.46
C ASN A 217 2.33 -7.96 8.07
N LEU A 218 1.34 -7.05 8.21
CA LEU A 218 1.45 -5.62 7.90
C LEU A 218 2.73 -4.99 8.48
N PHE A 219 2.94 -5.13 9.78
CA PHE A 219 4.07 -4.50 10.48
C PHE A 219 5.42 -5.19 10.29
N THR A 220 5.43 -6.48 9.96
CA THR A 220 6.68 -7.27 9.90
C THR A 220 7.34 -7.25 8.53
N HIS A 221 6.55 -7.16 7.44
CA HIS A 221 7.09 -7.29 6.08
C HIS A 221 6.84 -6.07 5.18
N TRP A 222 5.90 -5.19 5.56
CA TRP A 222 5.47 -4.08 4.70
C TRP A 222 5.82 -2.71 5.28
N LEU A 223 5.74 -2.55 6.60
CA LEU A 223 6.04 -1.28 7.28
C LEU A 223 7.43 -1.24 7.95
N GLU A 224 8.24 -2.28 7.83
CA GLU A 224 9.65 -2.19 8.21
C GLU A 224 10.39 -1.37 7.15
N MET A 225 10.95 -0.23 7.55
CA MET A 225 11.60 0.73 6.64
C MET A 225 13.11 0.83 6.87
N ARG A 226 13.67 0.14 7.87
CA ARG A 226 15.13 0.08 8.04
C ARG A 226 15.73 -0.73 6.90
N GLY A 227 16.79 -0.19 6.29
CA GLY A 227 17.44 -0.77 5.11
C GLY A 227 17.84 -2.23 5.34
N THR A 228 17.71 -3.03 4.29
CA THR A 228 18.25 -4.40 4.26
C THR A 228 19.77 -4.32 4.22
N ASP A 229 20.42 -4.27 5.38
CA ASP A 229 21.80 -4.74 5.47
C ASP A 229 21.83 -6.16 4.88
N ALA A 230 22.84 -6.44 4.06
CA ALA A 230 22.93 -7.54 3.09
C ALA A 230 22.89 -8.97 3.69
N THR A 231 22.41 -9.14 4.92
CA THR A 231 22.29 -10.41 5.64
C THR A 231 20.94 -10.64 6.36
N ALA A 232 19.92 -9.78 6.19
CA ALA A 232 18.58 -10.06 6.71
C ALA A 232 17.49 -9.74 5.67
N GLY A 233 17.27 -10.69 4.76
CA GLY A 233 16.17 -10.65 3.81
C GLY A 233 14.84 -10.98 4.49
N GLU A 234 14.13 -9.97 4.99
CA GLU A 234 12.75 -10.13 5.47
C GLU A 234 11.87 -8.96 5.02
N GLY A 235 11.43 -8.97 3.76
CA GLY A 235 10.44 -8.02 3.26
C GLY A 235 10.26 -8.06 1.75
N PHE A 236 9.07 -7.74 1.26
CA PHE A 236 8.76 -7.69 -0.17
C PHE A 236 9.10 -6.32 -0.76
N GLY A 237 9.54 -6.29 -2.02
CA GLY A 237 9.83 -5.03 -2.72
C GLY A 237 11.13 -4.34 -2.27
N LYS A 238 11.28 -3.08 -2.66
CA LYS A 238 12.48 -2.26 -2.40
C LYS A 238 12.15 -1.08 -1.49
N VAL A 239 12.96 -0.86 -0.45
CA VAL A 239 12.88 0.32 0.42
C VAL A 239 13.74 1.45 -0.16
N LEU A 240 13.21 2.66 -0.15
CA LEU A 240 13.80 3.89 -0.67
C LEU A 240 13.69 4.98 0.41
N GLY A 241 14.77 5.72 0.65
CA GLY A 241 14.89 6.61 1.81
C GLY A 241 14.32 8.01 1.60
N SER A 242 14.09 8.41 0.35
CA SER A 242 13.72 9.77 0.00
C SER A 242 12.77 9.84 -1.20
N VAL A 243 12.20 11.03 -1.41
CA VAL A 243 11.39 11.34 -2.60
C VAL A 243 12.24 11.26 -3.87
N GLU A 244 13.50 11.68 -3.79
CA GLU A 244 14.47 11.64 -4.89
C GLU A 244 14.79 10.20 -5.30
N ASP A 245 15.00 9.30 -4.33
CA ASP A 245 15.23 7.88 -4.59
C ASP A 245 14.01 7.23 -5.27
N LEU A 246 12.80 7.58 -4.83
CA LEU A 246 11.55 7.11 -5.42
C LEU A 246 11.34 7.62 -6.84
N ARG A 247 11.63 8.89 -7.08
CA ARG A 247 11.61 9.49 -8.42
C ARG A 247 12.61 8.79 -9.34
N ALA A 248 13.84 8.56 -8.88
CA ALA A 248 14.87 7.87 -9.63
C ALA A 248 14.48 6.41 -9.96
N TYR A 249 13.89 5.70 -8.99
CA TYR A 249 13.39 4.34 -9.18
C TYR A 249 12.37 4.27 -10.34
N PHE A 250 11.35 5.13 -10.32
CA PHE A 250 10.33 5.10 -11.37
C PHE A 250 10.82 5.65 -12.70
N ALA A 251 11.75 6.61 -12.71
CA ALA A 251 12.41 7.05 -13.94
C ALA A 251 13.15 5.88 -14.63
N GLN A 252 13.90 5.08 -13.85
CA GLN A 252 14.57 3.88 -14.36
C GLN A 252 13.56 2.81 -14.81
N ALA A 253 12.50 2.58 -14.02
CA ALA A 253 11.47 1.60 -14.36
C ALA A 253 10.75 1.95 -15.67
N MET A 254 10.56 3.24 -15.97
CA MET A 254 9.96 3.69 -17.22
C MET A 254 10.88 3.49 -18.44
N GLN A 255 12.20 3.58 -18.26
CA GLN A 255 13.19 3.34 -19.33
C GLN A 255 13.43 1.84 -19.60
N SER A 256 13.14 0.98 -18.63
CA SER A 256 13.30 -0.45 -18.76
C SER A 256 12.24 -1.01 -19.71
N VAL A 257 12.64 -1.22 -20.97
CA VAL A 257 11.83 -1.93 -21.98
C VAL A 257 11.80 -3.39 -21.53
N VAL A 258 10.61 -3.89 -21.18
CA VAL A 258 10.34 -5.34 -21.06
C VAL A 258 9.71 -5.79 -22.35
#